data_AF-A0A9E3ASU4-F1
#
_entry.id   AF-A0A9E3ASU4-F1
#
_cell.length_a   1.000
_cell.length_b   1.000
_cell.length_c   1.000
_cell.angle_alpha   90.00
_cell.angle_beta   90.00
_cell.angle_gamma   90.00
#
_symmetry.space_group_name_H-M   'P 1'
#
loop_
_entity.id
_entity.type
_entity.pdbx_description
1 polymer ?
#
loop_
_entity_poly.entity_id
_entity_poly.type
_entity_poly.pdbx_seq_one_letter_code
_entity_poly.pdbx_strand_id
1 'polypeptide(L)'
;MSAAGFILRRSWDPRLAVAVLLLTASLFTGAPAPAASPPASAEADGAAIEACLGDPSMRGRDPHECGDRVLSSCLASASGGSAVTAALACEKRREEAWNVIARQTYHALESRLGDADRHLLRASQAQFELDLRDLCAVAHALGG
;
A
#
# COMPACT_ATOMS: atom_id res chain seq x y z
N MET A 1 28.27 -35.37 62.31
CA MET A 1 27.95 -34.44 63.42
C MET A 1 26.97 -33.40 62.88
N SER A 2 25.97 -33.04 63.69
CA SER A 2 24.78 -32.21 63.46
C SER A 2 25.04 -30.84 62.79
N ALA A 3 24.07 -30.01 62.36
CA ALA A 3 22.69 -29.82 62.81
C ALA A 3 21.87 -28.95 61.82
N ALA A 4 20.54 -29.06 61.91
CA ALA A 4 19.48 -28.04 61.80
C ALA A 4 19.58 -26.98 60.68
N GLY A 5 18.62 -26.83 59.77
CA GLY A 5 17.19 -26.70 60.06
C GLY A 5 16.87 -25.27 60.48
N PHE A 6 16.70 -24.35 59.52
CA PHE A 6 16.14 -23.02 59.77
C PHE A 6 15.11 -22.67 58.69
N ILE A 7 13.85 -22.93 59.02
CA ILE A 7 12.68 -22.41 58.30
C ILE A 7 12.44 -21.01 58.86
N LEU A 8 12.84 -19.98 58.11
CA LEU A 8 12.37 -18.62 58.35
C LEU A 8 11.14 -18.38 57.49
N ARG A 9 9.98 -18.52 58.14
CA ARG A 9 8.70 -17.92 57.76
C ARG A 9 8.94 -16.49 57.24
N ARG A 10 8.73 -16.27 55.95
CA ARG A 10 8.58 -14.92 55.40
C ARG A 10 7.14 -14.75 54.99
N SER A 11 6.39 -14.04 55.84
CA SER A 11 5.06 -13.53 55.58
C SER A 11 5.04 -12.83 54.23
N TRP A 12 4.35 -13.42 53.25
CA TRP A 12 4.07 -12.78 51.98
C TRP A 12 2.99 -11.74 52.19
N ASP A 13 3.40 -10.46 52.11
CA ASP A 13 2.47 -9.34 52.04
C ASP A 13 1.63 -9.49 50.76
N PRO A 14 0.28 -9.62 50.84
CA PRO A 14 -0.57 -9.80 49.66
C PRO A 14 -0.53 -8.58 48.72
N ARG A 15 0.01 -7.45 49.19
CA ARG A 15 0.22 -6.23 48.39
C ARG A 15 1.39 -6.35 47.41
N LEU A 16 2.37 -7.22 47.67
CA LEU A 16 3.46 -7.50 46.73
C LEU A 16 3.03 -8.46 45.61
N ALA A 17 2.08 -9.36 45.88
CA ALA A 17 1.55 -10.27 44.86
C ALA A 17 0.75 -9.53 43.77
N VAL A 18 0.01 -8.47 44.13
CA VAL A 18 -0.74 -7.64 43.17
C VAL A 18 0.21 -6.78 42.32
N ALA A 19 1.30 -6.27 42.89
CA ALA A 19 2.28 -5.49 42.14
C ALA A 19 3.03 -6.34 41.09
N VAL A 20 3.35 -7.60 41.40
CA VAL A 20 4.04 -8.52 40.47
C VAL A 20 3.11 -9.03 39.35
N LEU A 21 1.80 -9.14 39.61
CA LEU A 21 0.81 -9.48 38.58
C LEU A 21 0.53 -8.31 37.60
N LEU A 22 0.63 -7.06 38.06
CA LEU A 22 0.49 -5.89 37.17
C LEU A 22 1.76 -5.64 36.33
N LEU A 23 2.94 -5.96 36.85
CA LEU A 23 4.22 -5.82 36.12
C LEU A 23 4.43 -6.91 35.06
N THR A 24 3.88 -8.12 35.24
CA THR A 24 3.98 -9.20 34.23
C THR A 24 2.92 -9.08 33.13
N ALA A 25 1.76 -8.48 33.40
CA ALA A 25 0.77 -8.14 32.38
C ALA A 25 1.21 -7.00 31.44
N SER A 26 2.27 -6.27 31.80
CA SER A 26 2.79 -5.13 31.03
C SER A 26 3.82 -5.52 29.95
N LEU A 27 4.16 -6.81 29.81
CA LEU A 27 5.18 -7.29 28.88
C LEU A 27 4.63 -7.99 27.62
N PHE A 28 3.31 -8.02 27.43
CA PHE A 28 2.68 -8.73 26.29
C PHE A 28 1.55 -7.97 25.59
N THR A 29 1.62 -6.64 25.56
CA THR A 29 0.88 -5.83 24.58
C THR A 29 1.78 -4.75 23.99
N GLY A 30 2.94 -5.17 23.49
CA GLY A 30 3.50 -4.50 22.32
C GLY A 30 2.61 -4.86 21.14
N ALA A 31 1.44 -4.22 21.03
CA ALA A 31 0.80 -4.10 19.73
C ALA A 31 1.89 -3.59 18.80
N PRO A 32 2.22 -4.27 17.69
CA PRO A 32 3.12 -3.69 16.73
C PRO A 32 2.53 -2.31 16.42
N ALA A 33 3.26 -1.25 16.77
CA ALA A 33 3.03 0.05 16.17
C ALA A 33 2.89 -0.28 14.67
N PRO A 34 1.79 0.09 14.00
CA PRO A 34 1.64 -0.21 12.58
C PRO A 34 2.95 0.26 11.97
N ALA A 35 3.73 -0.71 11.47
CA ALA A 35 5.01 -0.41 10.86
C ALA A 35 4.65 0.67 9.86
N ALA A 36 5.15 1.90 10.08
CA ALA A 36 4.86 3.02 9.23
C ALA A 36 5.13 2.49 7.83
N SER A 37 4.05 2.31 7.07
CA SER A 37 4.14 1.60 5.81
C SER A 37 5.24 2.33 5.05
N PRO A 38 6.27 1.63 4.55
CA PRO A 38 7.28 2.31 3.74
C PRO A 38 6.53 3.18 2.74
N PRO A 39 6.94 4.44 2.50
CA PRO A 39 6.21 5.33 1.60
C PRO A 39 5.94 4.54 0.34
N ALA A 40 4.68 4.16 0.12
CA ALA A 40 4.47 3.03 -0.77
C ALA A 40 4.87 3.49 -2.17
N SER A 41 5.81 2.75 -2.73
CA SER A 41 6.33 3.06 -4.05
C SER A 41 5.26 2.71 -5.08
N ALA A 42 5.31 3.36 -6.24
CA ALA A 42 4.39 3.10 -7.34
C ALA A 42 4.31 1.60 -7.69
N GLU A 43 5.41 0.85 -7.52
CA GLU A 43 5.45 -0.60 -7.73
C GLU A 43 4.65 -1.38 -6.68
N ALA A 44 4.71 -0.98 -5.41
CA ALA A 44 3.94 -1.63 -4.35
C ALA A 44 2.43 -1.41 -4.53
N ASP A 45 2.04 -0.19 -4.90
CA ASP A 45 0.66 0.12 -5.23
C ASP A 45 0.20 -0.56 -6.53
N GLY A 46 1.07 -0.65 -7.53
CA GLY A 46 0.81 -1.40 -8.76
C GLY A 46 0.52 -2.87 -8.45
N ALA A 47 1.35 -3.51 -7.62
CA ALA A 47 1.11 -4.88 -7.19
C ALA A 47 -0.21 -5.04 -6.39
N ALA A 48 -0.60 -4.05 -5.58
CA ALA A 48 -1.87 -4.06 -4.87
C ALA A 48 -3.08 -3.95 -5.83
N ILE A 49 -2.96 -3.13 -6.88
CA ILE A 49 -3.96 -3.02 -7.93
C ILE A 49 -4.06 -4.34 -8.71
N GLU A 50 -2.95 -4.94 -9.15
CA GLU A 50 -2.96 -6.21 -9.86
C GLU A 50 -3.53 -7.35 -9.02
N ALA A 51 -3.19 -7.41 -7.72
CA ALA A 51 -3.78 -8.39 -6.80
C ALA A 51 -5.30 -8.22 -6.69
N CYS A 52 -5.79 -6.97 -6.66
CA CYS A 52 -7.21 -6.67 -6.70
C CYS A 52 -7.86 -7.09 -8.03
N LEU A 53 -7.24 -6.80 -9.18
CA LEU A 53 -7.75 -7.19 -10.49
C LEU A 53 -7.79 -8.72 -10.69
N GLY A 54 -6.85 -9.44 -10.08
CA GLY A 54 -6.78 -10.89 -10.08
C GLY A 54 -7.79 -11.57 -9.15
N ASP A 55 -8.43 -10.82 -8.24
CA ASP A 55 -9.42 -11.35 -7.31
C ASP A 55 -10.68 -11.82 -8.06
N PRO A 56 -11.12 -13.08 -7.91
CA PRO A 56 -12.34 -13.57 -8.54
C PRO A 56 -13.59 -12.75 -8.24
N SER A 57 -13.65 -12.08 -7.09
CA SER A 57 -14.75 -11.18 -6.69
C SER A 57 -14.78 -9.86 -7.47
N MET A 58 -13.70 -9.52 -8.18
CA MET A 58 -13.62 -8.34 -9.04
C MET A 58 -14.02 -8.61 -10.50
N ARG A 59 -14.37 -9.86 -10.85
CA ARG A 59 -14.82 -10.21 -12.20
C ARG A 59 -16.09 -9.46 -12.57
N GLY A 60 -16.05 -8.75 -13.71
CA GLY A 60 -17.17 -7.95 -14.21
C GLY A 60 -17.42 -6.64 -13.44
N ARG A 61 -16.56 -6.32 -12.46
CA ARG A 61 -16.58 -5.04 -11.75
C ARG A 61 -15.68 -4.03 -12.48
N ASP A 62 -15.84 -2.76 -12.13
CA ASP A 62 -15.03 -1.69 -12.68
C ASP A 62 -13.58 -1.80 -12.17
N PRO A 63 -12.57 -1.95 -13.07
CA PRO A 63 -11.16 -1.95 -12.70
C PRO A 63 -10.70 -0.70 -11.94
N HIS A 64 -11.37 0.45 -12.14
CA HIS A 64 -11.04 1.70 -11.44
C HIS A 64 -11.18 1.56 -9.92
N GLU A 65 -12.08 0.70 -9.43
CA GLU A 65 -12.23 0.44 -8.00
C GLU A 65 -10.93 -0.05 -7.33
N CYS A 66 -10.09 -0.79 -8.06
CA CYS A 66 -8.80 -1.25 -7.53
C CYS A 66 -7.82 -0.08 -7.35
N GLY A 67 -7.83 0.89 -8.27
CA GLY A 67 -7.08 2.13 -8.11
C GLY A 67 -7.63 3.02 -6.98
N ASP A 68 -8.96 3.05 -6.81
CA ASP A 68 -9.62 3.82 -5.75
C ASP A 68 -9.28 3.32 -4.35
N ARG A 69 -9.00 2.02 -4.19
CA ARG A 69 -8.49 1.46 -2.93
C ARG A 69 -7.12 2.03 -2.57
N VAL A 70 -6.22 2.18 -3.54
CA VAL A 70 -4.90 2.82 -3.34
C VAL A 70 -5.08 4.29 -2.97
N LEU A 71 -5.92 5.02 -3.72
CA LEU A 71 -6.23 6.42 -3.43
C LEU A 71 -6.80 6.60 -2.02
N SER A 72 -7.78 5.79 -1.64
CA SER A 72 -8.42 5.83 -0.32
C SER A 72 -7.41 5.53 0.80
N SER A 73 -6.54 4.54 0.61
CA SER A 73 -5.48 4.19 1.56
C SER A 73 -4.46 5.32 1.74
N CYS A 74 -4.07 5.96 0.65
CA CYS A 74 -3.18 7.12 0.67
C CYS A 74 -3.82 8.31 1.41
N LEU A 75 -5.06 8.64 1.09
CA LEU A 75 -5.81 9.72 1.72
C LEU A 75 -6.01 9.50 3.22
N ALA A 76 -6.29 8.26 3.64
CA ALA A 76 -6.42 7.89 5.05
C ALA A 76 -5.11 8.07 5.84
N SER A 77 -3.96 7.98 5.16
CA SER A 77 -2.63 8.13 5.75
C SER A 77 -2.12 9.57 5.71
N ALA A 78 -2.78 10.46 4.96
CA ALA A 78 -2.36 11.85 4.83
C ALA A 78 -2.71 12.63 6.11
N SER A 79 -1.70 12.98 6.90
CA SER A 79 -1.85 13.82 8.10
C SER A 79 -1.04 15.11 7.97
N GLY A 80 -1.59 16.22 8.50
CA GLY A 80 -0.85 17.47 8.73
C GLY A 80 -0.64 18.40 7.52
N GLY A 81 -1.24 18.14 6.35
CA GLY A 81 -1.14 18.97 5.15
C GLY A 81 -2.46 19.62 4.71
N SER A 82 -2.40 20.55 3.75
CA SER A 82 -3.58 21.03 3.04
C SER A 82 -4.29 19.85 2.36
N ALA A 83 -5.60 19.73 2.57
CA ALA A 83 -6.42 18.66 1.99
C ALA A 83 -6.26 18.55 0.47
N VAL A 84 -6.11 19.69 -0.21
CA VAL A 84 -5.91 19.75 -1.67
C VAL A 84 -4.55 19.18 -2.07
N THR A 85 -3.49 19.54 -1.34
CA THR A 85 -2.14 19.06 -1.63
C THR A 85 -2.01 17.56 -1.37
N ALA A 86 -2.62 17.06 -0.30
CA ALA A 86 -2.69 15.64 0.00
C ALA A 86 -3.46 14.87 -1.08
N ALA A 87 -4.60 15.38 -1.52
CA ALA A 87 -5.39 14.77 -2.58
C ALA A 87 -4.61 14.68 -3.89
N LEU A 88 -3.95 15.76 -4.31
CA LEU A 88 -3.13 15.77 -5.53
C LEU A 88 -1.96 14.78 -5.45
N ALA A 89 -1.30 14.69 -4.30
CA ALA A 89 -0.20 13.74 -4.11
C ALA A 89 -0.68 12.28 -4.18
N CYS A 90 -1.83 11.98 -3.59
CA CYS A 90 -2.41 10.64 -3.64
C CYS A 90 -2.94 10.26 -5.03
N GLU A 91 -3.49 11.23 -5.77
CA GLU A 91 -3.88 11.03 -7.16
C GLU A 91 -2.67 10.72 -8.05
N LYS A 92 -1.60 11.49 -7.90
CA LYS A 92 -0.34 11.23 -8.61
C LYS A 92 0.22 9.84 -8.31
N ARG A 93 0.17 9.42 -7.04
CA ARG A 93 0.61 8.09 -6.63
C ARG A 93 -0.23 6.98 -7.27
N ARG A 94 -1.55 7.14 -7.34
CA ARG A 94 -2.46 6.22 -8.07
C ARG A 94 -2.11 6.17 -9.56
N GLU A 95 -1.88 7.32 -10.19
CA GLU A 95 -1.47 7.42 -11.59
C GLU A 95 -0.14 6.69 -11.85
N GLU A 96 0.88 6.93 -11.02
CA GLU A 96 2.18 6.28 -11.12
C GLU A 96 2.07 4.75 -11.02
N ALA A 97 1.20 4.24 -10.13
CA ALA A 97 0.93 2.81 -10.01
C ALA A 97 0.32 2.20 -11.29
N TRP A 98 -0.67 2.87 -11.90
CA TRP A 98 -1.22 2.45 -13.19
C TRP A 98 -0.18 2.52 -14.31
N ASN A 99 0.69 3.53 -14.30
CA ASN A 99 1.78 3.65 -15.26
C ASN A 99 2.81 2.51 -15.14
N VAL A 100 3.09 2.03 -13.93
CA VAL A 100 3.92 0.83 -13.72
C VAL A 100 3.28 -0.39 -14.38
N ILE A 101 2.00 -0.64 -14.11
CA ILE A 101 1.25 -1.78 -14.66
C ILE A 101 1.21 -1.72 -16.18
N ALA A 102 0.90 -0.55 -16.75
CA ALA A 102 0.82 -0.35 -18.19
C ALA A 102 2.15 -0.67 -18.88
N ARG A 103 3.28 -0.18 -18.35
CA ARG A 103 4.61 -0.46 -18.90
C ARG A 103 4.97 -1.94 -18.80
N GLN A 104 4.73 -2.57 -17.65
CA GLN A 104 5.02 -4.00 -17.45
C GLN A 104 4.19 -4.87 -18.39
N THR A 105 2.89 -4.58 -18.51
CA THR A 105 1.97 -5.29 -19.42
C THR A 105 2.37 -5.11 -20.87
N TYR A 106 2.75 -3.89 -21.28
CA TYR A 106 3.24 -3.60 -22.62
C TYR A 106 4.47 -4.44 -22.96
N HIS A 107 5.49 -4.45 -22.09
CA HIS A 107 6.70 -5.23 -22.34
C HIS A 107 6.45 -6.74 -22.31
N ALA A 108 5.58 -7.21 -21.42
CA ALA A 108 5.19 -8.62 -21.37
C ALA A 108 4.48 -9.03 -22.68
N LEU A 109 3.59 -8.19 -23.21
CA LEU A 109 2.94 -8.43 -24.50
C LEU A 109 3.96 -8.41 -25.64
N GLU A 110 4.78 -7.36 -25.71
CA GLU A 110 5.80 -7.17 -26.76
C GLU A 110 6.75 -8.38 -26.89
N SER A 111 7.14 -8.97 -25.76
CA SER A 111 8.03 -10.14 -25.69
C SER A 111 7.41 -11.43 -26.26
N ARG A 112 6.08 -11.49 -26.38
CA ARG A 112 5.32 -12.65 -26.84
C ARG A 112 4.89 -12.55 -28.30
N LEU A 113 5.08 -11.38 -28.93
CA LEU A 113 4.64 -11.10 -30.29
C LEU A 113 5.73 -11.43 -31.32
N GLY A 114 5.29 -11.84 -32.52
CA GLY A 114 6.12 -11.87 -33.72
C GLY A 114 6.43 -10.46 -34.23
N ASP A 115 7.39 -10.33 -35.15
CA ASP A 115 7.91 -9.01 -35.55
C ASP A 115 6.86 -8.08 -36.18
N ALA A 116 5.93 -8.61 -36.97
CA ALA A 116 4.85 -7.84 -37.57
C ALA A 116 3.89 -7.25 -36.51
N ASP A 117 3.43 -8.08 -35.58
CA ASP A 117 2.53 -7.65 -34.49
C ASP A 117 3.25 -6.72 -33.51
N ARG A 118 4.54 -6.94 -33.28
CA ARG A 118 5.38 -6.05 -32.45
C ARG A 118 5.48 -4.65 -33.07
N HIS A 119 5.62 -4.57 -34.40
CA HIS A 119 5.63 -3.29 -35.09
C HIS A 119 4.29 -2.57 -34.95
N LEU A 120 3.18 -3.28 -35.10
CA LEU A 120 1.84 -2.73 -34.91
C LEU A 120 1.63 -2.22 -33.48
N LEU A 121 2.04 -3.01 -32.46
CA LEU A 121 1.94 -2.62 -31.05
C LEU A 121 2.71 -1.31 -30.75
N ARG A 122 3.92 -1.17 -31.30
CA ARG A 122 4.73 0.05 -31.15
C ARG A 122 4.09 1.25 -31.83
N ALA A 123 3.56 1.06 -33.04
CA ALA A 123 2.87 2.11 -33.77
C ALA A 123 1.59 2.57 -33.03
N SER A 124 0.81 1.63 -32.47
CA SER A 124 -0.37 1.97 -31.69
C SER A 124 -0.04 2.71 -30.40
N GLN A 125 1.05 2.33 -29.71
CA GLN A 125 1.50 3.01 -28.50
C GLN A 125 1.92 4.46 -28.80
N ALA A 126 2.68 4.67 -29.88
CA ALA A 126 3.08 6.01 -30.30
C ALA A 126 1.88 6.89 -30.64
N GLN A 127 0.87 6.35 -31.34
CA GLN A 127 -0.34 7.10 -31.65
C GLN A 127 -1.14 7.45 -30.39
N PHE A 128 -1.29 6.50 -29.47
CA PHE A 128 -1.97 6.74 -28.20
C PHE A 128 -1.33 7.89 -27.40
N GLU A 129 0.00 7.95 -27.35
CA GLU A 129 0.72 9.03 -26.65
C GLU A 129 0.50 10.41 -27.30
N LEU A 130 0.42 10.47 -28.63
CA LEU A 130 0.08 11.70 -29.35
C LEU A 130 -1.35 12.15 -29.06
N ASP A 131 -2.30 11.22 -29.12
CA ASP A 131 -3.71 11.51 -28.84
C ASP A 131 -3.92 11.97 -27.39
N LEU A 132 -3.22 11.33 -26.45
CA LEU A 132 -3.26 11.71 -25.03
C LEU A 132 -2.71 13.13 -24.81
N ARG A 133 -1.59 13.47 -25.47
CA ARG A 133 -1.02 14.83 -25.41
C ARG A 133 -2.02 15.86 -25.91
N ASP A 134 -2.67 15.58 -27.03
CA ASP A 134 -3.63 16.51 -27.64
C ASP A 134 -4.89 16.66 -26.75
N LEU A 135 -5.37 15.58 -26.14
CA LEU A 135 -6.45 15.63 -25.14
C LEU A 135 -6.07 16.44 -23.90
N CYS A 136 -4.85 16.27 -23.37
CA CYS A 136 -4.36 17.06 -22.25
C CYS A 136 -4.29 18.56 -22.59
N ALA A 137 -3.88 18.91 -23.81
CA ALA A 137 -3.86 20.30 -24.27
C ALA A 137 -5.28 20.90 -24.30
N VAL A 138 -6.27 20.14 -24.78
CA VAL A 138 -7.68 20.55 -24.76
C VAL A 138 -8.20 20.70 -23.32
N ALA A 139 -7.92 19.74 -22.44
CA ALA A 139 -8.35 19.79 -21.05
C ALA A 139 -7.80 21.04 -20.33
N HIS A 140 -6.54 21.39 -20.56
CA HIS A 140 -5.95 22.62 -20.05
C HIS A 140 -6.61 23.89 -20.59
N ALA A 141 -6.97 23.91 -21.88
CA ALA A 141 -7.66 25.04 -22.50
C ALA A 141 -9.10 25.24 -21.99
N LEU A 142 -9.75 24.17 -21.51
CA LEU A 142 -11.11 24.24 -20.94
C LEU A 142 -11.13 24.60 -19.45
N GLY A 143 -10.01 24.41 -18.74
CA GLY A 143 -9.89 24.67 -17.31
C GLY A 143 -9.35 26.07 -16.94
N GLY A 144 -8.95 26.88 -17.92
CA GLY A 144 -8.48 28.27 -17.76
C GLY A 144 -9.52 29.29 -18.21
#